data_AF-A0A8T3QA03-F1
#
_entry.id   AF-A0A8T3QA03-F1
#
_cell.length_a   1.000
_cell.length_b   1.000
_cell.length_c   1.000
_cell.angle_alpha   90.00
_cell.angle_beta   90.00
_cell.angle_gamma   90.00
#
_symmetry.space_group_name_H-M   'P 1'
#
loop_
_entity.id
_entity.type
_entity.pdbx_description
1 polymer ?
#
loop_
_entity_poly.entity_id
_entity_poly.type
_entity_poly.pdbx_seq_one_letter_code
_entity_poly.pdbx_strand_id
1 'polypeptide(L)'
;MKVTKRVGRVVKPFVNFPRWMGFGQLWANYEAIVKTIKDMRIHRPPVRTETFEEAKARLHLTDEDIQQRKRNCLILSIIYFTATLIFFIYSLYMIIHGHLGMILGLLITALMAAFTYREHFWYFQLKTRTLGNSFKDWLHFLFRGKRK
;
A
#
# COMPACT_ATOMS: atom_id res chain seq x y z
N MET A 1 17.11 51.26 24.26
CA MET A 1 16.48 49.91 24.26
C MET A 1 16.26 49.35 22.84
N LYS A 2 17.31 49.21 22.01
CA LYS A 2 17.21 48.72 20.60
C LYS A 2 18.13 47.51 20.28
N VAL A 3 19.07 47.18 21.15
CA VAL A 3 20.09 46.13 20.91
C VAL A 3 19.53 44.71 21.11
N THR A 4 18.67 44.51 22.11
CA THR A 4 18.02 43.22 22.42
C THR A 4 17.16 42.68 21.26
N LYS A 5 16.53 43.56 20.47
CA LYS A 5 15.71 43.15 19.31
C LYS A 5 16.52 42.62 18.13
N ARG A 6 17.80 43.01 17.97
CA ARG A 6 18.69 42.50 16.90
C ARG A 6 19.22 41.11 17.23
N VAL A 7 19.69 40.90 18.47
CA VAL A 7 20.22 39.61 18.92
C VAL A 7 19.13 38.53 18.88
N GLY A 8 17.91 38.84 19.32
CA GLY A 8 16.78 37.91 19.25
C GLY A 8 16.35 37.52 17.82
N ARG A 9 16.73 38.30 16.78
CA ARG A 9 16.44 37.98 15.37
C ARG A 9 17.48 37.02 14.78
N VAL A 10 18.72 37.06 15.26
CA VAL A 10 19.81 36.18 14.81
C VAL A 10 19.75 34.82 15.49
N VAL A 11 19.31 34.75 16.76
CA VAL A 11 19.25 33.49 17.52
C VAL A 11 17.96 32.69 17.25
N LYS A 12 16.83 33.35 16.94
CA LYS A 12 15.54 32.69 16.68
C LYS A 12 15.57 31.55 15.64
N PRO A 13 16.28 31.68 14.49
CA PRO A 13 16.41 30.59 13.52
C PRO A 13 17.12 29.35 14.07
N PHE A 14 18.03 29.53 15.04
CA PHE A 14 18.83 28.45 15.64
C PHE A 14 18.12 27.70 16.78
N VAL A 15 16.99 28.21 17.27
CA VAL A 15 16.21 27.60 18.36
C VAL A 15 14.81 27.19 17.89
N ASN A 16 14.55 27.21 16.58
CA ASN A 16 13.29 26.73 15.99
C ASN A 16 13.32 25.21 15.76
N PHE A 17 13.47 24.46 16.86
CA PHE A 17 13.43 22.99 16.89
C PHE A 17 12.22 22.36 16.13
N PRO A 18 11.00 22.92 16.19
CA PRO A 18 9.86 22.39 15.44
C PRO A 18 10.03 22.53 13.92
N ARG A 19 10.75 23.56 13.46
CA ARG A 19 10.99 23.79 12.03
C ARG A 19 12.10 22.89 11.51
N TRP A 20 13.12 22.61 12.32
CA TRP A 20 14.23 21.71 11.97
C TRP A 20 13.78 20.25 11.84
N MET A 21 12.89 19.82 12.72
CA MET A 21 12.28 18.49 12.66
C MET A 21 11.19 18.37 11.60
N GLY A 22 10.87 19.45 10.87
CA GLY A 22 9.79 19.45 9.88
C GLY A 22 8.43 19.10 10.46
N PHE A 23 8.16 19.45 11.72
CA PHE A 23 6.97 19.01 12.47
C PHE A 23 5.66 19.39 11.76
N GLY A 24 5.63 20.55 11.09
CA GLY A 24 4.49 20.96 10.27
C GLY A 24 4.26 20.04 9.06
N GLN A 25 5.32 19.52 8.45
CA GLN A 25 5.22 18.58 7.33
C GLN A 25 4.84 17.18 7.82
N LEU A 26 5.33 16.76 8.99
CA LEU A 26 4.88 15.52 9.65
C LEU A 26 3.39 15.58 10.00
N TRP A 27 2.91 16.73 10.51
CA TRP A 27 1.50 16.93 10.81
C TRP A 27 0.62 16.92 9.55
N ALA A 28 1.04 17.63 8.50
CA ALA A 28 0.33 17.62 7.21
C ALA A 28 0.26 16.22 6.59
N ASN A 29 1.36 15.45 6.66
CA ASN A 29 1.40 14.07 6.18
C ASN A 29 0.51 13.15 7.04
N TYR A 30 0.50 13.34 8.35
CA TYR A 30 -0.37 12.61 9.26
C TYR A 30 -1.86 12.87 8.94
N GLU A 31 -2.26 14.13 8.77
CA GLU A 31 -3.63 14.48 8.38
C GLU A 31 -4.01 13.86 7.03
N ALA A 32 -3.09 13.87 6.06
CA ALA A 32 -3.30 13.23 4.77
C ALA A 32 -3.52 11.72 4.90
N ILE A 33 -2.68 11.02 5.68
CA ILE A 33 -2.82 9.58 5.94
C ILE A 33 -4.16 9.28 6.61
N VAL A 34 -4.52 10.03 7.66
CA VAL A 34 -5.79 9.86 8.37
C VAL A 34 -6.98 10.10 7.45
N LYS A 35 -6.91 11.13 6.60
CA LYS A 35 -7.95 11.42 5.61
C LYS A 35 -8.09 10.28 4.60
N THR A 36 -6.99 9.78 4.04
CA THR A 36 -7.02 8.63 3.13
C THR A 36 -7.61 7.39 3.80
N ILE A 37 -7.25 7.12 5.06
CA ILE A 37 -7.82 5.98 5.82
C ILE A 37 -9.33 6.18 6.05
N LYS A 38 -9.77 7.40 6.40
CA LYS A 38 -11.19 7.73 6.56
C LYS A 38 -11.94 7.58 5.24
N ASP A 39 -11.40 8.07 4.14
CA ASP A 39 -11.98 7.96 2.80
C ASP A 39 -12.09 6.50 2.35
N MET A 40 -11.09 5.65 2.64
CA MET A 40 -11.16 4.20 2.41
C MET A 40 -12.24 3.51 3.26
N ARG A 41 -12.56 4.04 4.46
CA ARG A 41 -13.60 3.51 5.34
C ARG A 41 -15.02 3.90 4.93
N ILE A 42 -15.21 4.99 4.19
CA ILE A 42 -16.49 5.33 3.59
C ILE A 42 -16.69 4.40 2.39
N HIS A 43 -16.99 3.14 2.67
CA HIS A 43 -17.53 2.22 1.68
C HIS A 43 -18.87 2.79 1.23
N ARG A 44 -18.88 3.53 0.12
CA ARG A 44 -20.13 3.76 -0.60
C ARG A 44 -20.63 2.36 -0.98
N PRO A 45 -21.77 1.89 -0.46
CA PRO A 45 -22.28 0.59 -0.86
C PRO A 45 -22.38 0.60 -2.39
N PRO A 46 -21.91 -0.45 -3.07
CA PRO A 46 -22.01 -0.50 -4.52
C PRO A 46 -23.49 -0.34 -4.85
N VAL A 47 -23.82 0.64 -5.70
CA VAL A 47 -25.20 0.92 -6.15
C VAL A 47 -25.82 -0.33 -6.79
N ARG A 48 -24.99 -1.31 -7.17
CA ARG A 48 -25.39 -2.58 -7.78
C ARG A 48 -24.45 -3.71 -7.34
N THR A 49 -24.98 -4.74 -6.69
CA THR A 49 -24.30 -6.02 -6.47
C THR A 49 -24.40 -6.85 -7.74
N GLU A 50 -23.51 -6.59 -8.69
CA GLU A 50 -23.48 -7.34 -9.95
C GLU A 50 -22.67 -8.64 -9.80
N THR A 51 -23.16 -9.68 -10.46
CA THR A 51 -22.45 -10.97 -10.54
C THR A 51 -21.30 -10.91 -11.56
N PHE A 52 -20.41 -11.90 -11.54
CA PHE A 52 -19.26 -11.96 -12.48
C PHE A 52 -19.69 -12.02 -13.94
N GLU A 53 -20.77 -12.75 -14.24
CA GLU A 53 -21.31 -12.85 -15.59
C GLU A 53 -21.95 -11.54 -16.05
N GLU A 54 -22.65 -10.82 -15.17
CA GLU A 54 -23.19 -9.49 -15.48
C GLU A 54 -22.07 -8.46 -15.72
N ALA A 55 -21.00 -8.52 -14.93
CA ALA A 55 -19.83 -7.66 -15.12
C ALA A 55 -19.09 -7.99 -16.43
N LYS A 56 -18.95 -9.28 -16.77
CA LYS A 56 -18.36 -9.75 -18.03
C LYS A 56 -19.18 -9.29 -19.23
N ALA A 57 -20.50 -9.42 -19.16
CA ALA A 57 -21.42 -8.96 -20.20
C ALA A 57 -21.37 -7.44 -20.39
N ARG A 58 -21.33 -6.66 -19.30
CA ARG A 58 -21.21 -5.20 -19.35
C ARG A 58 -19.88 -4.73 -19.93
N LEU A 59 -18.79 -5.41 -19.58
CA LEU A 59 -17.43 -5.05 -20.02
C LEU A 59 -17.05 -5.65 -21.38
N HIS A 60 -17.96 -6.39 -22.02
CA HIS A 60 -17.73 -7.10 -23.29
C HIS A 60 -16.44 -7.93 -23.29
N LEU A 61 -16.13 -8.57 -22.16
CA LEU A 61 -14.89 -9.34 -21.99
C LEU A 61 -15.06 -10.76 -22.56
N THR A 62 -14.14 -11.15 -23.44
CA THR A 62 -14.05 -12.54 -23.89
C THR A 62 -13.43 -13.42 -22.80
N ASP A 63 -13.63 -14.74 -22.89
CA ASP A 63 -12.95 -15.67 -21.96
C ASP A 63 -11.43 -15.64 -22.12
N GLU A 64 -10.95 -15.31 -23.33
CA GLU A 64 -9.53 -15.17 -23.65
C GLU A 64 -8.91 -13.98 -22.90
N ASP A 65 -9.58 -12.83 -22.92
CA ASP A 65 -9.15 -11.63 -22.17
C ASP A 65 -9.05 -11.91 -20.67
N ILE A 66 -10.02 -12.64 -20.12
CA ILE A 66 -10.04 -13.01 -18.70
C ILE A 66 -8.84 -13.90 -18.36
N GLN A 67 -8.52 -14.89 -19.21
CA GLN A 67 -7.37 -15.76 -18.98
C GLN A 67 -6.05 -15.00 -19.09
N GLN A 68 -5.92 -14.09 -20.06
CA GLN A 68 -4.74 -13.26 -20.20
C GLN A 68 -4.56 -12.35 -18.98
N ARG A 69 -5.63 -11.67 -18.53
CA ARG A 69 -5.64 -10.82 -17.33
C ARG A 69 -5.22 -11.61 -16.09
N LYS A 70 -5.77 -12.82 -15.93
CA LYS A 70 -5.45 -13.72 -14.82
C LYS A 70 -3.97 -14.11 -14.82
N ARG A 71 -3.40 -14.44 -15.99
CA ARG A 71 -1.97 -14.76 -16.11
C ARG A 71 -1.10 -13.54 -15.75
N ASN A 72 -1.46 -12.37 -16.23
CA ASN A 72 -0.72 -11.14 -15.97
C ASN A 72 -0.73 -10.78 -14.49
N CYS A 73 -1.88 -10.83 -13.81
CA CYS A 73 -1.97 -10.58 -12.37
C CYS A 73 -1.12 -11.57 -11.56
N LEU A 74 -1.06 -12.84 -11.96
CA LEU A 74 -0.20 -13.83 -11.30
C LEU A 74 1.29 -13.51 -11.50
N ILE A 75 1.71 -13.20 -12.73
CA ILE A 75 3.11 -12.84 -13.03
C ILE A 75 3.51 -11.60 -12.24
N LEU A 76 2.68 -10.55 -12.25
CA LEU A 76 2.94 -9.32 -11.49
C LEU A 76 2.99 -9.58 -9.99
N SER A 77 2.09 -10.39 -9.46
CA SER A 77 2.12 -10.80 -8.05
C SER A 77 3.44 -11.48 -7.69
N ILE A 78 3.98 -12.35 -8.55
CA ILE A 78 5.26 -13.01 -8.32
C ILE A 78 6.41 -11.99 -8.37
N ILE A 79 6.42 -11.10 -9.35
CA ILE A 79 7.44 -10.04 -9.46
C ILE A 79 7.47 -9.18 -8.20
N TYR A 80 6.32 -8.69 -7.76
CA TYR A 80 6.24 -7.87 -6.54
C TYR A 80 6.59 -8.67 -5.29
N PHE A 81 6.23 -9.96 -5.22
CA PHE A 81 6.61 -10.81 -4.09
C PHE A 81 8.13 -10.99 -4.01
N THR A 82 8.78 -11.27 -5.14
CA THR A 82 10.24 -11.37 -5.21
C THR A 82 10.90 -10.05 -4.83
N ALA A 83 10.40 -8.92 -5.34
CA ALA A 83 10.88 -7.60 -4.95
C ALA A 83 10.71 -7.35 -3.44
N THR A 84 9.56 -7.71 -2.88
CA THR A 84 9.28 -7.62 -1.43
C THR A 84 10.33 -8.39 -0.63
N LEU A 85 10.66 -9.61 -1.04
CA LEU A 85 11.66 -10.44 -0.37
C LEU A 85 13.06 -9.80 -0.44
N ILE A 86 13.46 -9.28 -1.61
CA ILE A 86 14.74 -8.59 -1.80
C ILE A 86 14.85 -7.38 -0.87
N PHE A 87 13.85 -6.51 -0.87
CA PHE A 87 13.85 -5.32 -0.01
C PHE A 87 13.77 -5.68 1.47
N PHE A 88 13.07 -6.74 1.84
CA PHE A 88 13.00 -7.20 3.21
C PHE A 88 14.38 -7.66 3.72
N ILE A 89 15.07 -8.51 2.95
CA ILE A 89 16.44 -8.96 3.27
C ILE A 89 17.40 -7.77 3.35
N TYR A 90 17.30 -6.83 2.40
CA TYR A 90 18.11 -5.61 2.41
C TYR A 90 17.84 -4.75 3.66
N SER A 91 16.58 -4.64 4.08
CA SER A 91 16.20 -3.90 5.29
C SER A 91 16.78 -4.53 6.56
N LEU A 92 16.83 -5.87 6.62
CA LEU A 92 17.46 -6.60 7.72
C LEU A 92 18.98 -6.39 7.72
N TYR A 93 19.63 -6.37 6.56
CA TYR A 93 21.06 -6.05 6.45
C TYR A 93 21.38 -4.63 6.96
N MET A 94 20.47 -3.67 6.72
CA MET A 94 20.61 -2.30 7.21
C MET A 94 20.53 -2.13 8.73
N ILE A 95 20.08 -3.14 9.48
CA ILE A 95 20.04 -3.10 10.96
C ILE A 95 21.43 -2.79 11.53
N ILE A 96 22.48 -3.32 10.90
CA ILE A 96 23.87 -3.19 11.37
C ILE A 96 24.50 -1.86 10.93
N HIS A 97 24.00 -1.26 9.84
CA HIS A 97 24.60 -0.09 9.19
C HIS A 97 23.92 1.24 9.54
N GLY A 98 22.64 1.21 9.96
CA GLY A 98 21.94 2.41 10.42
C GLY A 98 20.42 2.25 10.52
N HIS A 99 19.85 2.73 11.63
CA HIS A 99 18.43 2.57 11.94
C HIS A 99 17.48 3.28 10.95
N LEU A 100 17.88 4.41 10.37
CA LEU A 100 17.06 5.13 9.39
C LEU A 100 16.94 4.37 8.07
N GLY A 101 18.02 3.73 7.61
CA GLY A 101 18.00 2.89 6.40
C GLY A 101 17.10 1.67 6.56
N MET A 102 17.12 1.06 7.75
CA MET A 102 16.20 -0.03 8.09
C MET A 102 14.73 0.42 8.03
N ILE A 103 14.39 1.55 8.65
CA ILE A 103 13.01 2.07 8.65
C ILE A 103 12.54 2.36 7.21
N LEU A 104 13.37 3.03 6.41
CA LEU A 104 13.04 3.33 5.02
C LEU A 104 12.88 2.05 4.18
N GLY A 105 13.79 1.09 4.36
CA GLY A 105 13.69 -0.22 3.71
C GLY A 105 12.40 -0.95 4.08
N LEU A 106 12.04 -0.97 5.36
CA LEU A 106 10.79 -1.58 5.84
C LEU A 106 9.54 -0.90 5.26
N LEU A 107 9.55 0.43 5.07
CA LEU A 107 8.47 1.14 4.41
C LEU A 107 8.33 0.71 2.94
N ILE A 108 9.44 0.57 2.22
CA ILE A 108 9.44 0.09 0.84
C ILE A 108 8.96 -1.37 0.79
N THR A 109 9.43 -2.23 1.70
CA THR A 109 8.94 -3.61 1.81
C THR A 109 7.43 -3.66 2.05
N ALA A 110 6.91 -2.86 2.99
CA ALA A 110 5.47 -2.81 3.26
C ALA A 110 4.66 -2.35 2.03
N LEU A 111 5.17 -1.37 1.29
CA LEU A 111 4.56 -0.90 0.04
C LEU A 111 4.56 -2.00 -1.03
N MET A 112 5.68 -2.70 -1.23
CA MET A 112 5.77 -3.80 -2.19
C MET A 112 4.85 -4.96 -1.79
N ALA A 113 4.78 -5.30 -0.50
CA ALA A 113 3.87 -6.32 0.01
C ALA A 113 2.40 -5.97 -0.24
N ALA A 114 2.03 -4.68 -0.12
CA ALA A 114 0.69 -4.22 -0.46
C ALA A 114 0.38 -4.39 -1.97
N PHE A 115 1.35 -4.12 -2.85
CA PHE A 115 1.19 -4.39 -4.28
C PHE A 115 1.09 -5.89 -4.60
N THR A 116 1.91 -6.73 -3.95
CA THR A 116 1.79 -8.19 -4.05
C THR A 116 0.40 -8.66 -3.65
N TYR A 117 -0.09 -8.23 -2.49
CA TYR A 117 -1.42 -8.57 -2.02
C TYR A 117 -2.49 -8.14 -3.03
N ARG A 118 -2.43 -6.91 -3.53
CA ARG A 118 -3.37 -6.39 -4.52
C ARG A 118 -3.40 -7.28 -5.76
N GLU A 119 -2.29 -7.52 -6.43
CA GLU A 119 -2.27 -8.32 -7.66
C GLU A 119 -2.69 -9.77 -7.43
N HIS A 120 -2.27 -10.37 -6.30
CA HIS A 120 -2.70 -11.72 -5.93
C HIS A 120 -4.21 -11.79 -5.65
N PHE A 121 -4.77 -10.75 -5.05
CA PHE A 121 -6.20 -10.66 -4.75
C PHE A 121 -7.03 -10.58 -6.04
N TRP A 122 -6.58 -9.79 -7.03
CA TRP A 122 -7.21 -9.75 -8.36
C TRP A 122 -7.14 -11.10 -9.08
N TYR A 123 -5.99 -11.79 -8.99
CA TYR A 123 -5.89 -13.17 -9.49
C TYR A 123 -6.90 -14.10 -8.82
N PHE A 124 -7.07 -14.01 -7.49
CA PHE A 124 -8.04 -14.80 -6.74
C PHE A 124 -9.48 -14.55 -7.18
N GLN A 125 -9.87 -13.29 -7.36
CA GLN A 125 -11.22 -12.93 -7.85
C GLN A 125 -11.48 -13.47 -9.26
N LEU A 126 -10.52 -13.31 -10.18
CA LEU A 126 -10.62 -13.84 -11.54
C LEU A 126 -10.64 -15.37 -11.58
N LYS A 127 -9.91 -16.03 -10.69
CA LYS A 127 -9.89 -17.49 -10.59
C LYS A 127 -11.20 -18.05 -10.04
N THR A 128 -11.79 -17.38 -9.05
CA THR A 128 -13.00 -17.83 -8.34
C THR A 128 -14.27 -17.33 -9.03
N ARG A 129 -14.15 -16.50 -10.07
CA ARG A 129 -15.27 -15.87 -10.81
C ARG A 129 -16.31 -15.24 -9.88
N THR A 130 -15.84 -14.60 -8.81
CA THR A 130 -16.67 -13.96 -7.79
C THR A 130 -16.15 -12.57 -7.53
N LEU A 131 -17.06 -11.59 -7.54
CA LEU A 131 -16.78 -10.21 -7.15
C LEU A 131 -17.20 -10.00 -5.69
N GLY A 132 -16.50 -9.11 -4.98
CA GLY A 132 -16.88 -8.72 -3.62
C GLY A 132 -16.40 -9.62 -2.48
N ASN A 133 -15.52 -10.60 -2.75
CA ASN A 133 -14.91 -11.43 -1.70
C ASN A 133 -14.15 -10.57 -0.67
N SER A 134 -14.17 -10.98 0.60
CA SER A 134 -13.47 -10.30 1.68
C SER A 134 -11.99 -10.71 1.75
N PHE A 135 -11.18 -9.93 2.47
CA PHE A 135 -9.82 -10.31 2.86
C PHE A 135 -9.78 -11.66 3.57
N LYS A 136 -10.80 -11.98 4.38
CA LYS A 136 -10.91 -13.27 5.08
C LYS A 136 -11.00 -14.44 4.09
N ASP A 137 -11.76 -14.27 3.00
CA ASP A 137 -11.93 -15.31 1.98
C ASP A 137 -10.65 -15.55 1.20
N TRP A 138 -9.94 -14.47 0.87
CA TRP A 138 -8.61 -14.54 0.28
C TRP A 138 -7.61 -15.27 1.18
N LEU A 139 -7.61 -14.96 2.48
CA LEU A 139 -6.73 -15.61 3.46
C LEU A 139 -7.05 -17.10 3.57
N HIS A 140 -8.34 -17.45 3.60
CA HIS A 140 -8.80 -18.83 3.58
C HIS A 140 -8.34 -19.55 2.31
N PHE A 141 -8.45 -18.91 1.14
CA PHE A 141 -7.98 -19.47 -0.13
C PHE A 141 -6.47 -19.72 -0.14
N LEU A 142 -5.69 -18.79 0.45
CA LEU A 142 -4.23 -18.91 0.54
C LEU A 142 -3.81 -20.08 1.44
N PHE A 143 -4.40 -20.21 2.63
CA PHE A 143 -4.06 -21.26 3.58
C PHE A 143 -4.67 -22.62 3.26
N ARG A 144 -5.83 -22.67 2.60
CA ARG A 144 -6.51 -23.93 2.23
C ARG A 144 -5.91 -24.55 0.97
N GLY A 145 -4.63 -24.31 0.72
CA GLY A 145 -3.85 -24.77 -0.41
C GLY A 145 -4.24 -26.20 -0.80
N LYS A 146 -4.83 -26.32 -1.99
CA LYS A 146 -5.22 -27.56 -2.70
C LYS A 146 -5.30 -28.80 -1.80
N ARG A 147 -6.47 -29.05 -1.19
CA ARG A 147 -6.94 -30.44 -1.12
C ARG A 147 -7.35 -30.85 -2.53
N LYS A 148 -6.41 -31.42 -3.27
CA LYS A 148 -6.70 -32.47 -4.25
C LYS A 148 -6.18 -33.76 -3.64
#